data_AF-C4IYA8-F1
#
_entry.id   AF-C4IYA8-F1
#
_cell.length_a   1.000
_cell.length_b   1.000
_cell.length_c   1.000
_cell.angle_alpha   90.00
_cell.angle_beta   90.00
_cell.angle_gamma   90.00
#
_symmetry.space_group_name_H-M   'P 1'
#
loop_
_entity.id
_entity.type
_entity.pdbx_description
1 polymer ?
#
loop_
_entity_poly.entity_id
_entity_poly.type
_entity_poly.pdbx_seq_one_letter_code
_entity_poly.pdbx_strand_id
1 'polypeptide(L)'
;MDDYEDFADQKVQEGGLPEDEKEKFKEFLKEKVRERKRELKQAKEARRKAIDDMDPKVKEAFENIKFYKFYPVKTPDTPDVNNVKARYINRYYRNAHYLM
;
A
#
# COMPACT_ATOMS: atom_id res chain seq x y z
N MET A 1 7.81 0.49 11.40
CA MET A 1 7.96 1.56 12.40
C MET A 1 7.32 1.05 13.67
N ASP A 2 8.18 0.57 14.56
CA ASP A 2 7.84 0.16 15.91
C ASP A 2 8.21 1.29 16.90
N ASP A 3 8.30 2.53 16.42
CA ASP A 3 8.77 3.70 17.17
C ASP A 3 7.65 4.31 18.05
N TYR A 4 6.84 3.45 18.68
CA TYR A 4 5.82 3.89 19.63
C TYR A 4 6.47 4.40 20.93
N GLU A 5 7.69 3.94 21.24
CA GLU A 5 8.47 4.38 22.40
C GLU A 5 8.97 5.81 22.18
N ASP A 6 9.57 6.09 21.01
CA ASP A 6 10.02 7.43 20.63
C ASP A 6 8.85 8.42 20.53
N PHE A 7 7.68 7.96 20.06
CA PHE A 7 6.48 8.80 19.99
C PHE A 7 5.97 9.22 21.38
N ALA A 8 5.94 8.30 22.34
CA ALA A 8 5.54 8.62 23.71
C ALA A 8 6.57 9.53 24.39
N ASP A 9 7.87 9.30 24.15
CA ASP A 9 8.95 10.13 24.67
C ASP A 9 8.89 11.56 24.13
N GLN A 10 8.62 11.71 22.83
CA GLN A 10 8.41 13.02 22.20
C GLN A 10 7.18 13.75 22.77
N LYS A 11 6.07 13.04 23.05
CA LYS A 11 4.86 13.65 23.59
C LYS A 11 5.02 14.18 25.02
N VAL A 12 5.86 13.54 25.83
CA VAL A 12 6.25 14.05 27.14
C VAL A 12 7.13 15.30 27.00
N GLN A 13 8.11 15.29 26.09
CA GLN A 13 8.96 16.46 25.83
C GLN A 13 8.20 17.68 25.30
N GLU A 14 7.18 17.45 24.47
CA GLU A 14 6.27 18.49 23.96
C GLU A 14 5.28 19.00 25.03
N GLY A 15 5.28 18.42 26.24
CA GLY A 15 4.36 18.76 27.34
C GLY A 15 2.92 18.29 27.10
N GLY A 16 2.69 17.44 26.09
CA GLY A 16 1.38 16.89 25.76
C GLY A 16 1.00 15.65 26.56
N LEU A 17 1.95 15.07 27.30
CA LEU A 17 1.73 13.92 28.18
C LEU A 17 2.49 14.10 29.51
N PRO A 18 1.84 13.92 30.68
CA PRO A 18 2.52 13.87 31.97
C PRO A 18 3.51 12.71 32.03
N GLU A 19 4.64 12.91 32.72
CA GLU A 19 5.71 11.90 32.79
C GLU A 19 5.29 10.66 33.60
N ASP A 20 4.37 10.82 34.55
CA ASP A 20 3.74 9.76 35.34
C ASP A 20 2.74 8.90 34.55
N GLU A 21 2.20 9.43 33.45
CA GLU A 21 1.28 8.69 32.56
C GLU A 21 1.98 8.06 31.35
N LYS A 22 3.27 8.35 31.18
CA LYS A 22 4.12 7.89 30.06
C LYS A 22 4.09 6.38 29.87
N GLU A 23 4.28 5.62 30.95
CA GLU A 23 4.30 4.15 30.87
C GLU A 23 2.94 3.58 30.47
N LYS A 24 1.84 4.10 31.05
CA LYS A 24 0.48 3.70 30.71
C LYS A 24 0.17 3.97 29.23
N PHE A 25 0.61 5.12 28.72
CA PHE A 25 0.44 5.47 27.32
C PHE A 25 1.27 4.58 26.39
N LYS A 26 2.50 4.23 26.76
CA LYS A 26 3.34 3.27 26.02
C LYS A 26 2.68 1.89 25.93
N GLU A 27 2.14 1.39 27.04
CA GLU A 27 1.41 0.11 27.06
C GLU A 27 0.16 0.14 26.17
N PHE A 28 -0.61 1.23 26.24
CA PHE A 28 -1.78 1.43 25.39
C PHE A 28 -1.42 1.43 23.89
N LEU A 29 -0.38 2.17 23.49
CA LEU A 29 0.10 2.18 22.11
C LEU A 29 0.57 0.80 21.65
N LYS A 30 1.30 0.09 22.50
CA LYS A 30 1.79 -1.27 22.22
C LYS A 30 0.63 -2.24 21.99
N GLU A 31 -0.42 -2.17 22.80
CA GLU A 31 -1.62 -2.98 22.61
C GLU A 31 -2.34 -2.63 21.31
N LYS A 32 -2.56 -1.34 21.03
CA LYS A 32 -3.20 -0.88 19.79
C LYS A 32 -2.43 -1.28 18.54
N VAL A 33 -1.10 -1.16 18.55
CA VAL A 33 -0.24 -1.60 17.45
C VAL A 33 -0.36 -3.11 17.25
N ARG A 34 -0.39 -3.90 18.34
CA ARG A 34 -0.58 -5.35 18.27
C ARG A 34 -1.95 -5.73 17.70
N GLU A 35 -3.02 -5.09 18.14
CA GLU A 35 -4.38 -5.27 17.60
C GLU A 35 -4.40 -5.00 16.09
N ARG A 36 -3.91 -3.83 15.66
CA ARG A 36 -3.85 -3.47 14.23
C ARG A 36 -2.99 -4.43 13.42
N LYS A 37 -1.87 -4.92 13.97
CA LYS A 37 -1.05 -5.96 13.32
C LYS A 37 -1.81 -7.27 13.14
N ARG A 38 -2.62 -7.69 14.14
CA ARG A 38 -3.47 -8.89 14.04
C ARG A 38 -4.54 -8.71 12.97
N GLU A 39 -5.24 -7.58 12.95
CA GLU A 39 -6.25 -7.26 11.93
C GLU A 39 -5.63 -7.27 10.52
N LEU A 40 -4.47 -6.64 10.34
CA LEU A 40 -3.76 -6.64 9.06
C LEU A 40 -3.33 -8.05 8.63
N LYS A 41 -2.92 -8.90 9.57
CA LYS A 41 -2.59 -10.29 9.29
C LYS A 41 -3.83 -11.07 8.84
N GLN A 42 -4.93 -10.97 9.57
CA GLN A 42 -6.20 -11.60 9.20
C GLN A 42 -6.72 -11.11 7.85
N ALA A 43 -6.64 -9.80 7.56
CA ALA A 43 -7.03 -9.26 6.26
C ALA A 43 -6.15 -9.79 5.12
N LYS A 44 -4.84 -9.97 5.35
CA LYS A 44 -3.94 -10.60 4.36
C LYS A 44 -4.27 -12.07 4.14
N GLU A 45 -4.55 -12.81 5.21
CA GLU A 45 -4.94 -14.22 5.15
C GLU A 45 -6.29 -14.39 4.44
N ALA A 46 -7.28 -13.55 4.73
CA ALA A 46 -8.57 -13.54 4.05
C ALA A 46 -8.42 -13.24 2.56
N ARG A 47 -7.56 -12.28 2.17
CA ARG A 47 -7.27 -12.00 0.76
C ARG A 47 -6.59 -13.17 0.06
N ARG A 48 -5.62 -13.81 0.72
CA ARG A 48 -4.93 -14.98 0.19
C ARG A 48 -5.92 -16.14 -0.02
N LYS A 49 -6.76 -16.41 0.99
CA LYS A 49 -7.81 -17.41 0.90
C LYS A 49 -8.80 -17.10 -0.23
N ALA A 50 -9.23 -15.86 -0.40
CA ALA A 50 -10.12 -15.48 -1.50
C ALA A 50 -9.49 -15.68 -2.89
N ILE A 51 -8.17 -15.59 -3.01
CA ILE A 51 -7.43 -15.89 -4.26
C ILE A 51 -7.28 -17.40 -4.45
N ASP A 52 -7.05 -18.15 -3.37
CA ASP A 52 -6.92 -19.61 -3.42
C ASP A 52 -8.26 -20.32 -3.69
N ASP A 53 -9.36 -19.79 -3.14
CA ASP A 53 -10.74 -20.25 -3.35
C ASP A 53 -11.34 -19.76 -4.69
N MET A 54 -10.61 -18.94 -5.46
CA MET A 54 -11.07 -18.43 -6.75
C MET A 54 -11.15 -19.56 -7.78
N ASP A 55 -12.16 -19.50 -8.66
CA ASP A 55 -12.29 -20.48 -9.75
C ASP A 55 -11.00 -20.54 -10.59
N PRO A 56 -10.47 -21.75 -10.89
CA PRO A 56 -9.22 -21.89 -11.63
C PRO A 56 -9.19 -21.13 -12.96
N LYS A 57 -10.31 -21.06 -13.70
CA LYS A 57 -10.40 -20.33 -14.97
C LYS A 57 -10.28 -18.82 -14.77
N VAL A 58 -10.88 -18.31 -13.69
CA VAL A 58 -10.81 -16.89 -13.35
C VAL A 58 -9.39 -16.53 -12.90
N LYS A 59 -8.75 -17.41 -12.10
CA LYS A 59 -7.35 -17.25 -11.70
C LYS A 59 -6.40 -17.22 -12.89
N GLU A 60 -6.56 -18.17 -13.82
CA GLU A 60 -5.80 -18.21 -15.07
C GLU A 60 -6.05 -16.96 -15.95
N ALA A 61 -7.28 -16.45 -16.00
CA ALA A 61 -7.58 -15.22 -16.71
C ALA A 61 -6.88 -13.99 -16.09
N PHE A 62 -6.80 -13.89 -14.77
CA PHE A 62 -6.07 -12.82 -14.08
C PHE A 62 -4.55 -12.92 -14.26
N GLU A 63 -3.99 -14.13 -14.32
CA GLU A 63 -2.56 -14.33 -14.57
C GLU A 63 -2.18 -13.97 -16.01
N ASN A 64 -3.07 -14.24 -16.97
CA ASN A 64 -2.83 -13.99 -18.40
C ASN A 64 -3.32 -12.62 -18.90
N ILE A 65 -3.91 -11.79 -18.03
CA ILE A 65 -4.46 -10.49 -18.44
C ILE A 65 -3.34 -9.56 -18.93
N LYS A 66 -3.49 -9.06 -20.16
CA LYS A 66 -2.53 -8.12 -20.75
C LYS A 66 -3.04 -6.70 -20.66
N PHE A 67 -2.24 -5.84 -20.05
CA PHE A 67 -2.50 -4.42 -20.03
C PHE A 67 -1.59 -3.68 -21.00
N TYR A 68 -2.19 -2.80 -21.79
CA TYR A 68 -1.51 -2.01 -22.82
C TYR A 68 -1.60 -0.54 -22.47
N LYS A 69 -0.52 0.19 -22.71
CA LYS A 69 -0.52 1.64 -22.60
C LYS A 69 -0.14 2.23 -23.95
N PHE A 70 -1.08 2.97 -24.52
CA PHE A 70 -0.93 3.60 -25.83
C PHE A 70 -0.66 5.09 -25.62
N TYR A 71 0.47 5.55 -26.12
CA TYR A 71 0.70 6.99 -26.29
C TYR A 71 0.45 7.38 -27.75
N PRO A 72 -0.06 8.59 -27.99
CA PRO A 72 -0.16 9.12 -29.35
C PRO A 72 1.21 9.11 -30.04
N VAL A 73 1.22 8.70 -31.31
CA VAL A 73 2.39 8.86 -32.17
C VAL A 73 2.63 10.35 -32.39
N LYS A 74 3.89 10.79 -32.30
CA LYS A 74 4.26 12.19 -32.52
C LYS A 74 4.01 12.57 -33.98
N THR A 75 2.95 13.34 -34.21
CA THR A 75 2.68 14.08 -35.44
C THR A 75 2.72 15.59 -35.15
N PRO A 76 2.85 16.46 -36.17
CA PRO A 76 2.87 17.91 -35.98
C PRO A 76 1.66 18.46 -35.20
N ASP A 77 0.52 17.77 -35.28
CA ASP A 77 -0.74 18.16 -34.62
C ASP A 77 -0.91 17.58 -33.20
N THR A 78 0.02 16.72 -32.75
CA THR A 78 -0.09 16.10 -31.42
C THR A 78 0.73 16.84 -30.36
N PRO A 79 0.18 17.06 -29.14
CA PRO A 79 0.93 17.69 -28.06
C PRO A 79 2.07 16.80 -27.57
N ASP A 80 3.16 17.41 -27.08
CA ASP A 80 4.27 16.66 -26.51
C ASP A 80 3.89 16.04 -25.16
N VAL A 81 3.81 14.71 -25.12
CA VAL A 81 3.43 13.94 -23.93
C VAL A 81 4.62 13.28 -23.23
N ASN A 82 5.87 13.57 -23.61
CA ASN A 82 7.05 12.91 -23.00
C ASN A 82 7.07 13.03 -21.47
N ASN A 83 6.66 14.18 -20.94
CA ASN A 83 6.67 14.46 -19.50
C ASN A 83 5.56 13.75 -18.72
N VAL A 84 4.55 13.21 -19.41
CA VAL A 84 3.41 12.50 -18.77
C VAL A 84 3.45 10.98 -19.04
N LYS A 85 4.47 10.48 -19.74
CA LYS A 85 4.65 9.05 -19.97
C LYS A 85 5.04 8.33 -18.66
N ALA A 86 4.07 7.71 -18.00
CA ALA A 86 4.33 6.89 -16.82
C ALA A 86 4.76 5.45 -17.19
N ARG A 87 5.78 4.93 -16.48
CA ARG A 87 6.28 3.55 -16.63
C ARG A 87 5.33 2.47 -16.10
N TYR A 88 4.50 2.84 -15.13
CA TYR A 88 3.48 1.98 -14.55
C TYR A 88 2.08 2.40 -15.04
N ILE A 89 1.15 1.46 -15.03
CA ILE A 89 -0.28 1.72 -15.25
C ILE A 89 -0.85 2.31 -13.96
N ASN A 90 -0.68 1.59 -12.85
CA ASN A 90 -0.93 2.08 -11.50
C ASN A 90 -0.17 1.20 -10.47
N ARG A 91 -0.30 1.53 -9.19
CA ARG A 91 0.35 0.79 -8.09
C ARG A 91 -0.03 -0.69 -8.01
N TYR A 92 -1.23 -1.05 -8.47
CA TYR A 92 -1.80 -2.38 -8.35
C TYR A 92 -1.44 -3.29 -9.54
N TYR A 93 -1.52 -2.76 -10.76
CA TYR A 93 -1.23 -3.49 -12.00
C TYR A 93 0.23 -3.36 -12.47
N ARG A 94 1.04 -2.56 -11.78
CA ARG A 94 2.47 -2.36 -12.05
C ARG A 94 2.72 -1.95 -13.51
N ASN A 95 3.59 -2.67 -14.22
CA ASN A 95 4.04 -2.33 -15.57
C ASN A 95 3.04 -2.85 -16.60
N ALA A 96 2.84 -2.06 -17.66
CA ALA A 96 2.14 -2.55 -18.84
C ALA A 96 2.93 -3.69 -19.49
N HIS A 97 2.22 -4.63 -20.11
CA HIS A 97 2.85 -5.68 -20.92
C HIS A 97 3.51 -5.10 -22.16
N TYR A 98 2.95 -3.99 -22.66
CA TYR A 98 3.47 -3.29 -23.83
C TYR A 98 3.29 -1.79 -23.66
N LEU A 99 4.33 -1.05 -24.04
CA LEU A 99 4.38 0.40 -24.02
C LEU A 99 4.71 0.87 -25.45
N MET A 100 3.76 1.51 -26.13
CA MET A 100 3.92 2.08 -27.47
C MET A 100 3.90 3.60 -27.40
#